data_AF-A0A1W9WJG2-F1
#
_entry.id   AF-A0A1W9WJG2-F1
#
_cell.length_a   1.000
_cell.length_b   1.000
_cell.length_c   1.000
_cell.angle_alpha   90.00
_cell.angle_beta   90.00
_cell.angle_gamma   90.00
#
_symmetry.space_group_name_H-M   'P 1'
#
loop_
_entity.id
_entity.type
_entity.pdbx_description
1 polymer ?
#
loop_
_entity_poly.entity_id
_entity_poly.type
_entity_poly.pdbx_seq_one_letter_code
_entity_poly.pdbx_strand_id
1 'polypeptide(L)'
;MGVIITDSHITPLRWGVTGVAIAHSGFSALNDYIGSPDIFGRKMSMTKVNVADSLATTATLVMGEGNEQQPLAVISEVPFITFQDSNPSPTEVQERLINIEDDIFVPLLKGIQWHENM
;
A
#
# COMPACT_ATOMS: atom_id res chain seq x y z
N MET A 1 17.92 -2.90 5.95
CA MET A 1 16.83 -2.16 6.60
C MET A 1 15.92 -1.64 5.50
N GLY A 2 14.60 -1.67 5.71
CA GLY A 2 13.64 -1.11 4.79
C GLY A 2 13.32 0.35 5.15
N VAL A 3 13.02 1.17 4.15
CA VAL A 3 12.56 2.55 4.32
C VAL A 3 11.25 2.71 3.57
N ILE A 4 10.30 3.39 4.19
CA ILE A 4 9.01 3.73 3.59
C ILE A 4 8.74 5.21 3.77
N ILE A 5 8.20 5.85 2.75
CA ILE A 5 7.69 7.23 2.82
C ILE A 5 6.17 7.15 2.75
N THR A 6 5.52 7.85 3.66
CA THR A 6 4.07 7.79 3.86
C THR A 6 3.44 9.15 3.62
N ASP A 7 2.18 9.15 3.20
CA ASP A 7 1.30 10.32 3.18
C ASP A 7 -0.10 9.91 3.64
N SER A 8 -0.95 10.88 3.95
CA SER A 8 -2.29 10.64 4.47
C SER A 8 -3.31 10.68 3.34
N HIS A 9 -4.21 9.71 3.28
CA HIS A 9 -5.26 9.64 2.28
C HIS A 9 -6.64 9.38 2.89
N ILE A 10 -7.67 9.68 2.10
CA ILE A 10 -9.06 9.34 2.42
C ILE A 10 -9.44 8.01 1.76
N THR A 11 -10.32 7.27 2.43
CA THR A 11 -10.99 6.10 1.84
C THR A 11 -12.45 6.45 1.56
N PRO A 12 -12.96 6.22 0.34
CA PRO A 12 -14.36 6.48 0.01
C PRO A 12 -15.33 5.87 1.02
N LEU A 13 -16.36 6.64 1.39
CA LEU A 13 -17.40 6.25 2.35
C LEU A 13 -16.92 6.00 3.79
N ARG A 14 -15.70 6.43 4.14
CA ARG A 14 -15.17 6.37 5.50
C ARG A 14 -14.74 7.75 5.99
N TRP A 15 -15.05 8.05 7.23
CA TRP A 15 -14.57 9.27 7.90
C TRP A 15 -13.15 9.07 8.44
N GLY A 16 -12.34 10.11 8.31
CA GLY A 16 -10.94 10.13 8.75
C GLY A 16 -9.94 9.91 7.61
N VAL A 17 -8.67 10.10 7.94
CA VAL A 17 -7.52 9.82 7.07
C VAL A 17 -6.71 8.64 7.61
N THR A 18 -6.01 7.95 6.73
CA THR A 18 -5.08 6.86 7.06
C THR A 18 -3.80 7.02 6.27
N GLY A 19 -2.70 6.45 6.76
CA GLY A 19 -1.42 6.46 6.05
C GLY A 19 -1.38 5.48 4.87
N VAL A 20 -0.88 5.94 3.73
CA VAL A 20 -0.57 5.14 2.53
C VAL A 20 0.90 5.27 2.19
N ALA A 21 1.50 4.25 1.58
CA ALA A 21 2.88 4.29 1.12
C ALA A 21 2.96 5.03 -0.22
N ILE A 22 3.77 6.09 -0.29
CA ILE A 22 4.08 6.75 -1.56
C ILE A 22 5.38 6.23 -2.18
N ALA A 23 6.35 5.82 -1.35
CA ALA A 23 7.60 5.21 -1.79
C ALA A 23 8.10 4.16 -0.80
N HIS A 24 8.91 3.21 -1.28
CA HIS A 24 9.57 2.20 -0.46
C HIS A 24 10.95 1.83 -1.02
N SER A 25 11.84 1.31 -0.17
CA SER A 25 13.12 0.73 -0.55
C SER A 25 13.58 -0.30 0.48
N GLY A 26 14.35 -1.30 0.04
CA GLY A 26 14.94 -2.32 0.91
C GLY A 26 14.00 -3.47 1.30
N PHE A 27 12.77 -3.51 0.78
CA PHE A 27 11.81 -4.61 0.95
C PHE A 27 10.76 -4.66 -0.17
N SER A 28 10.15 -5.83 -0.36
CA SER A 28 9.02 -6.01 -1.29
C SER A 28 7.76 -5.35 -0.75
N ALA A 29 7.12 -4.49 -1.55
CA ALA A 29 5.88 -3.80 -1.14
C ALA A 29 4.65 -4.72 -1.11
N LEU A 30 4.68 -5.82 -1.86
CA LEU A 30 3.59 -6.79 -1.98
C LEU A 30 4.07 -8.18 -1.55
N ASN A 31 3.21 -8.89 -0.84
CA ASN A 31 3.34 -10.34 -0.65
C ASN A 31 2.39 -11.04 -1.61
N ASP A 32 2.95 -11.74 -2.60
CA ASP A 32 2.17 -12.48 -3.58
C ASP A 32 1.79 -13.86 -3.07
N TYR A 33 0.50 -14.09 -2.88
CA TYR A 33 -0.05 -15.39 -2.51
C TYR A 33 -0.69 -16.12 -3.70
N ILE A 34 -0.66 -15.56 -4.92
CA ILE A 34 -1.23 -16.21 -6.10
C ILE A 34 -0.53 -17.55 -6.34
N GLY A 35 -1.33 -18.60 -6.49
CA GLY A 35 -0.87 -19.98 -6.63
C GLY A 35 -0.54 -20.69 -5.32
N SER A 36 -0.42 -19.96 -4.20
CA SER A 36 -0.20 -20.55 -2.88
C SER A 36 -1.47 -21.24 -2.36
N PRO A 37 -1.35 -22.36 -1.60
CA PRO A 37 -2.50 -23.03 -1.01
C PRO A 37 -3.04 -22.23 0.19
N ASP A 38 -4.36 -22.16 0.31
CA ASP A 38 -5.04 -21.74 1.52
C ASP A 38 -5.04 -22.86 2.60
N ILE A 39 -5.68 -22.59 3.74
CA ILE A 39 -5.80 -23.56 4.85
C ILE A 39 -6.57 -24.84 4.50
N PHE A 40 -7.27 -24.88 3.35
CA PHE A 40 -7.99 -26.04 2.82
C PHE A 40 -7.29 -26.64 1.60
N GLY A 41 -6.08 -26.21 1.27
CA GLY A 41 -5.29 -26.67 0.13
C GLY A 41 -5.74 -26.12 -1.22
N ARG A 42 -6.65 -25.14 -1.27
CA ARG A 42 -7.11 -24.52 -2.51
C ARG A 42 -6.12 -23.43 -2.92
N LYS A 43 -5.78 -23.36 -4.21
CA LYS A 43 -4.89 -22.32 -4.72
C LYS A 43 -5.58 -20.95 -4.70
N MET A 44 -4.93 -19.97 -4.12
CA MET A 44 -5.38 -18.58 -4.17
C MET A 44 -5.16 -18.01 -5.58
N SER A 45 -6.13 -17.28 -6.13
CA SER A 45 -6.08 -16.84 -7.54
C SER A 45 -5.68 -15.38 -7.74
N MET A 46 -5.95 -14.49 -6.78
CA MET A 46 -5.81 -13.03 -6.97
C MET A 46 -5.12 -12.30 -5.82
N THR A 47 -4.74 -12.99 -4.75
CA THR A 47 -4.35 -12.33 -3.50
C THR A 47 -2.91 -11.87 -3.53
N LYS A 48 -2.70 -10.56 -3.61
CA LYS A 48 -1.46 -9.87 -3.23
C LYS A 48 -1.74 -9.00 -2.01
N VAL A 49 -0.98 -9.17 -0.93
CA VAL A 49 -1.13 -8.36 0.28
C VAL A 49 -0.22 -7.14 0.18
N ASN A 50 -0.79 -5.94 0.30
CA ASN A 50 -0.05 -4.69 0.28
C ASN A 50 0.56 -4.40 1.66
N VAL A 51 1.75 -4.97 1.89
CA VAL A 51 2.48 -4.81 3.16
C VAL A 51 3.02 -3.40 3.32
N ALA A 52 3.36 -2.71 2.23
CA ALA A 52 3.81 -1.32 2.29
C ALA A 52 2.73 -0.41 2.89
N ASP A 53 1.49 -0.45 2.39
CA ASP A 53 0.42 0.39 2.94
C ASP A 53 0.05 0.00 4.37
N SER A 54 0.14 -1.29 4.71
CA SER A 54 -0.08 -1.76 6.09
C SER A 54 0.95 -1.17 7.06
N LEU A 55 2.23 -1.13 6.66
CA LEU A 55 3.30 -0.48 7.43
C LEU A 55 3.08 1.03 7.49
N ALA A 56 2.67 1.66 6.37
CA ALA A 56 2.43 3.09 6.31
C ALA A 56 1.30 3.52 7.26
N THR A 57 0.17 2.83 7.23
CA THR A 57 -0.95 3.06 8.16
C THR A 57 -0.51 2.89 9.62
N THR A 58 0.31 1.88 9.91
CA THR A 58 0.82 1.64 11.28
C THR A 58 1.76 2.76 11.72
N ALA A 59 2.62 3.24 10.82
CA ALA A 59 3.54 4.33 11.09
C ALA A 59 2.77 5.64 11.34
N THR A 60 1.83 6.03 10.47
CA THR A 60 1.11 7.31 10.65
C THR A 60 0.25 7.30 11.92
N LEU A 61 -0.31 6.14 12.30
CA LEU A 61 -1.02 5.99 13.57
C LEU A 61 -0.17 6.39 14.79
N VAL A 62 1.13 6.05 14.81
CA VAL A 62 2.03 6.39 15.92
C VAL A 62 2.72 7.74 15.75
N MET A 63 2.87 8.22 14.52
CA MET A 63 3.41 9.54 14.21
C MET A 63 2.42 10.67 14.54
N GLY A 64 1.12 10.39 14.48
CA GLY A 64 0.07 11.39 14.60
C GLY A 64 -0.14 12.17 13.30
N GLU A 65 -1.29 12.86 13.22
CA GLU A 65 -1.72 13.62 12.04
C GLU A 65 -1.82 15.13 12.33
N GLY A 66 -1.40 15.56 13.52
CA GLY A 66 -1.52 16.93 14.01
C GLY A 66 -0.18 17.56 14.35
N ASN A 67 -0.10 18.16 15.53
CA ASN A 67 1.09 18.87 16.01
C ASN A 67 1.97 18.02 16.93
N GLU A 68 1.83 16.69 16.88
CA GLU A 68 2.66 15.75 17.66
C GLU A 68 4.14 15.86 17.30
N GLN A 69 4.45 16.32 16.07
CA GLN A 69 5.81 16.54 15.58
C GLN A 69 6.67 15.26 15.66
N GLN A 70 6.07 14.10 15.38
CA GLN A 70 6.78 12.81 15.33
C GLN A 70 6.85 12.30 13.88
N PRO A 71 7.74 12.83 13.02
CA PRO A 71 7.75 12.51 11.58
C PRO A 71 8.42 11.17 11.24
N LEU A 72 8.77 10.36 12.25
CA LEU A 72 9.50 9.12 12.05
C LEU A 72 9.02 8.05 13.03
N ALA A 73 8.77 6.85 12.50
CA ALA A 73 8.51 5.65 13.27
C ALA A 73 9.47 4.53 12.86
N VAL A 74 9.79 3.64 13.79
CA VAL A 74 10.56 2.42 13.54
C VAL A 74 9.67 1.23 13.86
N ILE A 75 9.53 0.33 12.89
CA ILE A 75 8.78 -0.91 13.04
C ILE A 75 9.77 -2.07 12.98
N SER A 76 9.77 -2.92 14.00
CA SER A 76 10.67 -4.08 14.13
C SER A 76 9.89 -5.37 14.35
N GLU A 77 10.56 -6.51 14.17
CA GLU A 77 9.99 -7.86 14.42
C GLU A 77 8.70 -8.16 13.63
N VAL A 78 8.63 -7.72 12.36
CA VAL A 78 7.50 -8.00 11.48
C VAL A 78 7.77 -9.29 10.69
N PRO A 79 6.99 -10.37 10.90
CA PRO A 79 7.32 -11.70 10.36
C PRO A 79 7.06 -11.86 8.86
N PHE A 80 6.31 -10.94 8.25
CA PHE A 80 5.83 -11.06 6.87
C PHE A 80 6.54 -10.11 5.89
N ILE A 81 7.70 -9.56 6.26
CA ILE A 81 8.48 -8.65 5.41
C ILE A 81 9.63 -9.39 4.75
N THR A 82 9.65 -9.37 3.42
CA THR A 82 10.78 -9.86 2.62
C THR A 82 11.71 -8.68 2.32
N PHE A 83 12.83 -8.62 3.03
CA PHE A 83 13.88 -7.63 2.78
C PHE A 83 14.67 -7.95 1.51
N GLN A 84 15.12 -6.91 0.81
CA GLN A 84 15.99 -7.02 -0.35
C GLN A 84 17.11 -5.96 -0.28
N ASP A 85 18.26 -6.26 -0.86
CA ASP A 85 19.42 -5.36 -0.88
C ASP A 85 19.45 -4.50 -2.15
N SER A 86 18.28 -3.92 -2.49
CA SER A 86 18.12 -3.08 -3.66
C SER A 86 16.94 -2.12 -3.50
N ASN A 87 16.96 -1.05 -4.31
CA ASN A 87 15.76 -0.27 -4.58
C ASN A 87 14.77 -1.12 -5.39
N PRO A 88 13.45 -0.85 -5.31
CA PRO A 88 12.49 -1.50 -6.17
C PRO A 88 12.82 -1.20 -7.64
N SER A 89 12.78 -2.23 -8.46
CA SER A 89 12.85 -2.13 -9.91
C SER A 89 11.65 -1.38 -10.48
N PRO A 90 11.74 -0.83 -11.70
CA PRO A 90 10.59 -0.20 -12.35
C PRO A 90 9.37 -1.11 -12.44
N THR A 91 9.57 -2.42 -12.60
CA THR A 91 8.50 -3.42 -12.63
C THR A 91 7.83 -3.56 -11.27
N GLU A 92 8.59 -3.70 -10.17
CA GLU A 92 8.01 -3.77 -8.82
C GLU A 92 7.23 -2.50 -8.46
N VAL A 93 7.71 -1.33 -8.89
CA VAL A 93 6.97 -0.06 -8.71
C VAL A 93 5.66 -0.06 -9.50
N GLN A 94 5.69 -0.54 -10.74
CA GLN A 94 4.50 -0.62 -11.59
C GLN A 94 3.47 -1.64 -11.07
N GLU A 95 3.91 -2.78 -10.54
CA GLU A 95 3.04 -3.83 -9.98
C GLU A 95 2.22 -3.37 -8.77
N ARG A 96 2.60 -2.27 -8.11
CA ARG A 96 1.80 -1.65 -7.05
C ARG A 96 0.52 -1.00 -7.57
N LEU A 97 0.46 -0.71 -8.86
CA LEU A 97 -0.65 -0.04 -9.51
C LEU A 97 -1.45 -1.05 -10.34
N ILE A 98 -2.77 -0.94 -10.28
CA ILE A 98 -3.65 -1.65 -11.21
C ILE A 98 -3.80 -0.76 -12.44
N ASN A 99 -3.68 -1.34 -13.63
CA ASN A 99 -3.94 -0.58 -14.85
C ASN A 99 -5.40 -0.10 -14.84
N ILE A 100 -5.62 1.11 -15.34
CA ILE A 100 -6.95 1.74 -15.25
C ILE A 100 -8.01 1.05 -16.12
N GLU A 101 -7.63 0.13 -17.00
CA GLU A 101 -8.53 -0.75 -17.74
C GLU A 101 -8.94 -2.00 -16.95
N ASP A 102 -8.12 -2.43 -16.00
CA ASP A 102 -8.31 -3.63 -15.19
C ASP A 102 -8.92 -3.33 -13.81
N ASP A 103 -8.95 -2.06 -13.41
CA ASP A 103 -9.44 -1.63 -12.10
C ASP A 103 -10.97 -1.70 -11.98
N ILE A 104 -11.50 -2.33 -10.95
CA ILE A 104 -12.96 -2.46 -10.76
C ILE A 104 -13.70 -1.11 -10.67
N PHE A 105 -12.99 -0.03 -10.35
CA PHE A 105 -13.52 1.31 -10.24
C PHE A 105 -13.53 2.08 -11.58
N VAL A 106 -13.08 1.50 -12.72
CA VAL A 106 -13.12 2.17 -14.04
C VAL A 106 -14.47 2.84 -14.31
N PRO A 107 -15.64 2.16 -14.14
CA PRO A 107 -16.92 2.75 -14.51
C PRO A 107 -17.24 3.99 -13.69
N LEU A 108 -16.81 4.02 -12.42
CA LEU A 108 -16.95 5.19 -11.56
C LEU A 108 -16.00 6.31 -11.99
N LEU A 109 -14.72 5.98 -12.21
CA LEU A 109 -13.67 6.95 -12.52
C LEU A 109 -13.82 7.58 -13.91
N LYS A 110 -14.30 6.83 -14.91
CA LYS A 110 -14.46 7.32 -16.30
C LYS A 110 -15.91 7.69 -16.65
N GLY A 111 -16.89 7.23 -15.87
CA GLY A 111 -18.31 7.47 -16.14
C GLY A 111 -18.81 8.85 -15.71
N ILE A 112 -18.01 9.60 -14.95
CA ILE A 112 -18.36 10.92 -14.42
C ILE A 112 -17.63 12.00 -15.23
N GLN A 113 -18.35 13.05 -15.62
CA GLN A 113 -17.73 14.28 -16.08
C GLN A 113 -17.17 15.01 -14.86
N TRP A 114 -15.87 14.86 -14.63
CA TRP A 114 -15.19 15.58 -13.57
C TRP A 114 -15.23 17.07 -13.87
N HIS A 115 -15.83 17.84 -12.97
CA HIS A 115 -15.76 19.29 -12.99
C HIS A 115 -14.57 19.71 -12.14
N GLU A 116 -13.60 20.39 -12.76
CA GLU A 116 -12.54 21.06 -12.02
C GLU A 116 -13.14 22.26 -11.30
N ASN A 117 -13.52 22.08 -10.04
CA ASN A 117 -13.74 23.21 -9.15
C ASN A 117 -12.38 23.54 -8.51
N MET A 118 -11.63 24.43 -9.15
CA MET A 118 -10.55 25.18 -8.49
C MET A 118 -11.12 26.36 -7.70
#